data_AF-A0A419X5L6-F1
#
_entry.id   AF-A0A419X5L6-F1
#
_cell.length_a   1.000
_cell.length_b   1.000
_cell.length_c   1.000
_cell.angle_alpha   90.00
_cell.angle_beta   90.00
_cell.angle_gamma   90.00
#
_symmetry.space_group_name_H-M   'P 1'
#
loop_
_entity.id
_entity.type
_entity.pdbx_description
1 polymer ?
#
loop_
_entity_poly.entity_id
_entity_poly.type
_entity_poly.pdbx_seq_one_letter_code
_entity_poly.pdbx_strand_id
1 'polypeptide(L)'
;MSDPLHAPPATVSTAGETAELWRVAVLSVWHPALGAPLDPVAVVGFGPHLGGDPAVHLVWVPLAFEAADPWRELLADGVTVELLDHWAERSATVAVDYVDVPEGAVALSHAVGLLLDLLLAEVLPNLPDRGEG
;
A
#
# COMPACT_ATOMS: atom_id res chain seq x y z
N MET A 1 -48.28 -28.88 6.79
CA MET A 1 -46.91 -28.78 7.35
C MET A 1 -46.07 -28.13 6.28
N SER A 2 -45.78 -26.84 6.43
CA SER A 2 -44.96 -26.09 5.48
C SER A 2 -43.51 -26.14 5.95
N ASP A 3 -42.64 -26.66 5.10
CA ASP A 3 -41.19 -26.62 5.24
C ASP A 3 -40.71 -25.24 4.77
N PRO A 4 -40.09 -24.40 5.63
CA PRO A 4 -39.57 -23.12 5.17
C PRO A 4 -38.22 -23.34 4.48
N LEU A 5 -38.27 -23.18 3.15
CA LEU A 5 -37.14 -23.08 2.24
C LEU A 5 -36.00 -22.23 2.82
N HIS A 6 -34.82 -22.85 2.84
CA HIS A 6 -33.48 -22.28 2.69
C HIS A 6 -33.49 -20.79 2.28
N ALA A 7 -33.17 -19.90 3.22
CA ALA A 7 -32.68 -18.57 2.86
C ALA A 7 -31.27 -18.73 2.24
N PRO A 8 -30.93 -18.08 1.13
CA PRO A 8 -29.55 -18.05 0.67
C PRO A 8 -28.69 -17.34 1.71
N PRO A 9 -27.41 -17.74 1.92
CA PRO A 9 -26.53 -16.95 2.77
C PRO A 9 -26.42 -15.57 2.16
N ALA A 10 -26.73 -14.54 2.95
CA ALA A 10 -26.43 -13.17 2.61
C ALA A 10 -24.96 -13.11 2.20
N THR A 11 -24.68 -12.73 0.96
CA THR A 11 -23.36 -12.27 0.58
C THR A 11 -23.14 -10.99 1.38
N VAL A 12 -22.57 -11.13 2.57
CA VAL A 12 -22.09 -9.97 3.32
C VAL A 12 -20.95 -9.45 2.47
N SER A 13 -21.18 -8.35 1.76
CA SER A 13 -20.13 -7.54 1.15
C SER A 13 -19.29 -6.93 2.26
N THR A 14 -18.46 -7.73 2.90
CA THR A 14 -17.45 -7.26 3.87
C THR A 14 -16.32 -6.50 3.21
N ALA A 15 -16.20 -6.55 1.87
CA ALA A 15 -15.11 -5.87 1.16
C ALA A 15 -15.09 -4.34 1.41
N GLY A 16 -16.26 -3.69 1.46
CA GLY A 16 -16.34 -2.25 1.74
C GLY A 16 -15.97 -1.88 3.18
N GLU A 17 -16.49 -2.63 4.15
CA GLU A 17 -16.23 -2.37 5.59
C GLU A 17 -14.79 -2.73 5.99
N THR A 18 -14.15 -3.66 5.29
CA THR A 18 -12.75 -4.03 5.56
C THR A 18 -11.77 -3.03 4.92
N ALA A 19 -12.12 -2.46 3.76
CA ALA A 19 -11.32 -1.40 3.13
C ALA A 19 -11.31 -0.10 3.96
N GLU A 20 -12.41 0.23 4.66
CA GLU A 20 -12.48 1.36 5.60
C GLU A 20 -11.53 1.21 6.81
N LEU A 21 -11.05 -0.01 7.08
CA LEU A 21 -10.15 -0.31 8.18
C LEU A 21 -8.68 -0.44 7.75
N TRP A 22 -8.40 -0.38 6.44
CA TRP A 22 -7.04 -0.45 5.93
C TRP A 22 -6.44 0.95 5.81
N ARG A 23 -5.17 1.09 6.23
CA ARG A 23 -4.35 2.29 5.97
C ARG A 23 -3.24 1.89 5.02
N VAL A 24 -3.11 2.58 3.89
CA VAL A 24 -2.02 2.33 2.94
C VAL A 24 -1.22 3.60 2.76
N ALA A 25 0.10 3.45 2.67
CA ALA A 25 1.03 4.56 2.48
C ALA A 25 2.03 4.24 1.38
N VAL A 26 2.40 5.27 0.63
CA VAL A 26 3.53 5.28 -0.29
C VAL A 26 4.73 5.87 0.43
N LEU A 27 5.85 5.16 0.35
CA LEU A 27 7.11 5.57 0.95
C LEU A 27 8.00 6.13 -0.15
N SER A 28 8.48 7.36 0.03
CA SER A 28 9.30 8.07 -0.94
C SER A 28 10.56 8.62 -0.27
N VAL A 29 11.58 8.96 -1.06
CA VAL A 29 12.79 9.63 -0.55
C VAL A 29 12.71 11.12 -0.86
N TRP A 30 13.03 11.93 0.15
CA TRP A 30 13.05 13.39 0.02
C TRP A 30 14.34 13.85 -0.63
N HIS A 31 14.25 14.69 -1.67
CA HIS A 31 15.43 15.25 -2.31
C HIS A 31 15.69 16.67 -1.80
N PRO A 32 16.72 16.88 -0.94
CA PRO A 32 16.92 18.16 -0.25
C PRO A 32 17.20 19.32 -1.20
N ALA A 33 17.81 19.07 -2.37
CA ALA A 33 18.07 20.13 -3.33
C ALA A 33 16.83 20.53 -4.16
N LEU A 34 15.81 19.67 -4.21
CA LEU A 34 14.55 19.95 -4.91
C LEU A 34 13.43 20.36 -3.95
N GLY A 35 13.56 20.05 -2.65
CA GLY A 35 12.56 20.36 -1.64
C GLY A 35 11.24 19.61 -1.86
N ALA A 36 11.31 18.41 -2.43
CA ALA A 36 10.16 17.58 -2.80
C ALA A 36 10.47 16.08 -2.65
N PRO A 37 9.45 15.22 -2.50
CA PRO A 37 9.61 13.78 -2.61
C PRO A 37 9.89 13.44 -4.09
N LEU A 38 10.85 12.54 -4.33
CA LEU A 38 11.33 12.26 -5.69
C LEU A 38 10.63 11.04 -6.28
N ASP A 39 11.04 9.84 -5.86
CA ASP A 39 10.50 8.59 -6.37
C ASP A 39 9.86 7.76 -5.24
N PRO A 40 8.71 7.12 -5.51
CA PRO A 40 8.18 6.10 -4.63
C PRO A 40 9.15 4.91 -4.62
N VAL A 41 9.51 4.46 -3.42
CA VAL A 41 10.42 3.33 -3.22
C VAL A 41 9.73 2.10 -2.65
N ALA A 42 8.59 2.27 -1.98
CA ALA A 42 7.80 1.17 -1.46
C ALA A 42 6.34 1.57 -1.23
N VAL A 43 5.48 0.56 -1.10
CA VAL A 43 4.10 0.70 -0.65
C VAL A 43 3.91 -0.20 0.56
N VAL A 44 3.28 0.34 1.60
CA VAL A 44 3.01 -0.37 2.85
C VAL A 44 1.55 -0.24 3.25
N GLY A 45 0.93 -1.37 3.58
CA GLY A 45 -0.44 -1.46 4.05
C GLY A 45 -0.51 -1.99 5.48
N PHE A 46 -1.46 -1.45 6.25
CA PHE A 46 -1.84 -1.89 7.58
C PHE A 46 -3.32 -2.26 7.59
N GLY A 47 -3.68 -3.34 8.27
CA GLY A 47 -5.07 -3.77 8.40
C GLY A 47 -5.43 -4.33 9.78
N PRO A 48 -6.75 -4.47 10.04
CA PRO A 48 -7.27 -4.99 11.29
C PRO A 48 -6.87 -6.45 11.49
N HIS A 49 -6.71 -6.86 12.75
CA HIS A 49 -6.21 -8.19 13.10
C HIS A 49 -7.35 -9.20 13.19
N LEU A 50 -6.98 -10.45 12.96
CA LEU A 50 -7.63 -11.59 13.60
C LEU A 50 -6.63 -12.22 14.59
N GLY A 51 -6.40 -11.57 15.75
CA GLY A 51 -5.84 -12.25 16.94
C GLY A 51 -4.47 -11.85 17.50
N GLY A 52 -3.89 -10.68 17.22
CA GLY A 52 -2.68 -10.26 17.97
C GLY A 52 -1.99 -9.00 17.47
N ASP A 53 -1.39 -9.05 16.27
CA ASP A 53 -0.61 -7.95 15.66
C ASP A 53 -1.18 -7.47 14.30
N PRO A 54 -0.92 -6.19 13.90
CA PRO A 54 -1.41 -5.64 12.63
C PRO A 54 -0.99 -6.49 11.46
N ALA A 55 -1.94 -6.76 10.56
CA ALA A 55 -1.58 -7.28 9.26
C ALA A 55 -0.79 -6.16 8.57
N VAL A 56 0.51 -6.36 8.42
CA VAL A 56 1.42 -5.45 7.70
C VAL A 56 1.81 -6.10 6.39
N HIS A 57 1.70 -5.35 5.29
CA HIS A 57 2.18 -5.80 3.99
C HIS A 57 3.01 -4.72 3.33
N LEU A 58 4.28 -5.01 3.05
CA LEU A 58 5.25 -4.09 2.47
C LEU A 58 5.75 -4.66 1.14
N VAL A 59 5.73 -3.85 0.09
CA VAL A 59 6.29 -4.20 -1.22
C VAL A 59 7.20 -3.08 -1.72
N TRP A 60 8.40 -3.45 -2.17
CA TRP A 60 9.40 -2.52 -2.72
C TRP A 60 9.17 -2.27 -4.20
N VAL A 61 9.37 -1.03 -4.64
CA VAL A 61 9.37 -0.66 -6.06
C VAL A 61 10.67 -1.19 -6.71
N PRO A 62 10.58 -2.05 -7.75
CA PRO A 62 11.76 -2.74 -8.29
C PRO A 62 12.83 -1.81 -8.89
N LEU A 63 12.42 -0.68 -9.47
CA LEU A 63 13.31 0.23 -10.19
C LEU A 63 14.11 1.17 -9.28
N ALA A 64 13.74 1.29 -8.01
CA ALA A 64 14.29 2.28 -7.07
C ALA A 64 15.13 1.66 -5.95
N PHE A 65 15.66 0.44 -6.17
CA PHE A 65 16.25 -0.35 -5.09
C PHE A 65 17.45 0.34 -4.42
N GLU A 66 18.31 1.07 -5.14
CA GLU A 66 19.42 1.82 -4.51
C GLU A 66 18.93 3.08 -3.79
N ALA A 67 17.91 3.76 -4.32
CA ALA A 67 17.31 4.93 -3.68
C ALA A 67 16.59 4.56 -2.37
N ALA A 68 16.18 3.30 -2.19
CA ALA A 68 15.44 2.82 -1.03
C ALA A 68 16.28 2.64 0.25
N ASP A 69 17.61 2.83 0.20
CA ASP A 69 18.50 2.55 1.34
C ASP A 69 18.09 3.25 2.66
N PRO A 70 17.69 4.55 2.68
CA PRO A 70 17.21 5.18 3.91
C PRO A 70 15.99 4.46 4.50
N TRP A 71 15.09 3.96 3.64
CA TRP A 71 13.92 3.20 4.07
C TRP A 71 14.29 1.80 4.53
N ARG A 72 15.29 1.15 3.92
CA ARG A 72 15.74 -0.18 4.38
C ARG A 72 16.29 -0.14 5.79
N GLU A 73 17.08 0.88 6.10
CA GLU A 73 17.63 1.07 7.45
C GLU A 73 16.52 1.29 8.47
N LEU A 74 15.53 2.13 8.14
CA LEU A 74 14.41 2.44 9.03
C LEU A 74 13.46 1.27 9.25
N LEU A 75 13.24 0.43 8.22
CA LEU A 75 12.30 -0.69 8.26
C LEU A 75 12.97 -2.03 8.65
N ALA A 76 14.27 -2.03 8.96
CA ALA A 76 15.03 -3.24 9.25
C ALA A 76 14.44 -4.06 10.43
N ASP A 77 13.93 -3.36 11.44
CA ASP A 77 13.35 -3.96 12.65
C ASP A 77 11.82 -4.15 12.54
N GLY A 78 11.25 -3.94 11.34
CA GLY A 78 9.81 -3.95 11.09
C GLY A 78 9.19 -2.56 11.10
N VAL A 79 7.87 -2.50 10.91
CA VAL A 79 7.14 -1.25 10.76
C VAL A 79 5.77 -1.33 11.40
N THR A 80 5.39 -0.25 12.10
CA THR A 80 4.05 -0.02 12.62
C THR A 80 3.49 1.29 12.08
N VAL A 81 2.18 1.49 12.25
CA VAL A 81 1.54 2.73 11.79
C VAL A 81 2.04 3.95 12.58
N GLU A 82 2.35 3.78 13.87
CA GLU A 82 2.88 4.85 14.73
C GLU A 82 4.30 5.27 14.30
N LEU A 83 5.12 4.30 13.86
CA LEU A 83 6.44 4.57 13.31
C LEU A 83 6.34 5.38 12.00
N LEU A 84 5.42 5.01 11.11
CA LEU A 84 5.18 5.79 9.90
C LEU A 84 4.64 7.18 10.19
N ASP A 85 3.67 7.32 11.09
CA ASP A 85 3.13 8.63 11.50
C ASP A 85 4.26 9.50 12.07
N HIS A 86 5.18 8.93 12.86
CA HIS A 86 6.36 9.64 13.35
C HIS A 86 7.28 10.13 12.23
N TRP A 87 7.55 9.30 11.21
CA TRP A 87 8.40 9.70 10.09
C TRP A 87 7.71 10.69 9.15
N ALA A 88 6.39 10.58 8.97
CA ALA A 88 5.59 11.52 8.18
C ALA A 88 5.70 12.96 8.71
N GLU A 89 5.74 13.13 10.04
CA GLU A 89 5.77 14.44 10.68
C GLU A 89 7.17 15.06 10.81
N ARG A 90 8.23 14.23 10.86
CA ARG A 90 9.54 14.65 11.38
C ARG A 90 10.74 14.38 10.47
N SER A 91 10.56 13.65 9.38
CA SER A 91 11.69 13.28 8.53
C SER A 91 12.01 14.33 7.47
N ALA A 92 13.31 14.59 7.28
CA ALA A 92 13.84 15.46 6.23
C ALA A 92 14.46 14.68 5.06
N THR A 93 14.56 13.35 5.19
CA THR A 93 15.21 12.45 4.22
C THR A 93 14.24 11.45 3.60
N VAL A 94 13.14 11.16 4.28
CA VAL A 94 12.09 10.28 3.79
C VAL A 94 10.74 10.96 3.88
N ALA A 95 9.80 10.54 3.05
CA ALA A 95 8.44 11.02 3.01
C ALA A 95 7.46 9.85 3.04
N VAL A 96 6.35 10.06 3.72
CA VAL A 96 5.25 9.09 3.86
C VAL A 96 3.99 9.80 3.41
N ASP A 97 3.36 9.26 2.36
CA ASP A 97 2.10 9.77 1.84
C ASP A 97 1.03 8.71 2.02
N TYR A 98 0.08 8.97 2.92
CA TYR A 98 -1.10 8.10 3.07
C TYR A 98 -2.03 8.29 1.87
N VAL A 99 -2.46 7.17 1.31
CA VAL A 99 -3.30 7.13 0.11
C VAL A 99 -4.57 6.34 0.37
N ASP A 100 -5.60 6.67 -0.38
CA ASP A 100 -6.85 5.89 -0.36
C ASP A 100 -6.61 4.48 -0.88
N VAL A 101 -7.35 3.52 -0.31
CA VAL A 101 -7.34 2.14 -0.78
C VAL A 101 -7.96 2.09 -2.18
N PRO A 102 -7.30 1.48 -3.18
CA PRO A 102 -7.86 1.34 -4.52
C PRO A 102 -9.20 0.62 -4.52
N GLU A 103 -10.13 1.10 -5.35
CA GLU A 103 -11.41 0.44 -5.55
C GLU A 103 -11.21 -0.99 -6.08
N GLY A 104 -12.00 -1.95 -5.57
CA GLY A 104 -11.91 -3.35 -5.97
C GLY A 104 -10.83 -4.16 -5.25
N ALA A 105 -10.08 -3.56 -4.31
CA ALA A 105 -9.20 -4.31 -3.43
C ALA A 105 -10.01 -5.30 -2.56
N VAL A 106 -9.62 -6.58 -2.57
CA VAL A 106 -10.30 -7.66 -1.83
C VAL A 106 -9.50 -8.16 -0.63
N ALA A 107 -8.24 -7.74 -0.53
CA ALA A 107 -7.32 -8.06 0.55
C ALA A 107 -6.25 -6.95 0.67
N LEU A 108 -5.63 -6.80 1.84
CA LEU A 108 -4.58 -5.81 2.07
C LEU A 108 -3.40 -5.95 1.07
N SER A 109 -2.95 -7.17 0.81
CA SER A 109 -1.90 -7.42 -0.18
C SER A 109 -2.33 -7.09 -1.60
N HIS A 110 -3.62 -7.28 -1.93
CA HIS A 110 -4.17 -6.88 -3.22
C HIS A 110 -4.22 -5.34 -3.34
N ALA A 111 -4.63 -4.62 -2.29
CA ALA A 111 -4.62 -3.15 -2.27
C ALA A 111 -3.21 -2.59 -2.51
N VAL A 112 -2.21 -3.11 -1.78
CA VAL A 112 -0.81 -2.71 -1.92
C VAL A 112 -0.27 -3.03 -3.32
N GLY A 113 -0.63 -4.19 -3.88
CA GLY A 113 -0.27 -4.58 -5.25
C GLY A 113 -0.86 -3.64 -6.29
N LEU A 114 -2.15 -3.29 -6.18
CA LEU A 114 -2.80 -2.34 -7.09
C LEU A 114 -2.14 -0.96 -7.05
N LEU A 115 -1.78 -0.46 -5.87
CA LEU A 115 -1.04 0.79 -5.75
C LEU A 115 0.36 0.71 -6.36
N LEU A 116 1.07 -0.39 -6.17
CA LEU A 116 2.36 -0.59 -6.85
C LEU A 116 2.19 -0.55 -8.37
N ASP A 117 1.19 -1.24 -8.92
CA ASP A 117 0.94 -1.26 -10.36
C ASP A 117 0.61 0.15 -10.90
N LEU A 118 -0.17 0.93 -10.14
CA LEU A 118 -0.48 2.33 -10.48
C LEU A 118 0.79 3.20 -10.48
N LEU A 119 1.62 3.10 -9.44
CA LEU A 119 2.88 3.84 -9.36
C LEU A 119 3.81 3.47 -10.51
N LEU A 120 3.91 2.19 -10.85
CA LEU A 120 4.72 1.73 -11.98
C LEU A 120 4.17 2.24 -13.31
N ALA A 121 2.86 2.31 -13.48
CA ALA A 121 2.23 2.86 -14.69
C ALA A 121 2.49 4.37 -14.85
N GLU A 122 2.46 5.14 -13.76
CA GLU A 122 2.78 6.58 -13.78
C GLU A 122 4.26 6.86 -14.06
N VAL A 123 5.16 6.02 -13.53
CA VAL A 123 6.61 6.14 -13.72
C VAL A 123 7.06 5.63 -15.10
N LEU A 124 6.25 4.81 -15.78
CA LEU A 124 6.51 4.28 -17.12
C LEU A 124 5.60 4.94 -18.20
N PRO A 125 5.75 6.25 -18.51
CA PRO A 125 4.90 6.87 -19.52
C PRO A 125 5.20 6.40 -20.97
N ASN A 126 6.07 5.41 -21.20
CA ASN A 126 6.45 4.95 -22.55
C ASN A 126 6.97 3.50 -22.59
N LEU A 127 6.16 2.51 -22.21
CA LEU A 127 6.35 1.20 -22.84
C LEU A 127 5.69 1.27 -24.21
N PRO A 128 6.44 1.15 -25.33
CA PRO A 128 5.80 1.01 -26.63
C PRO A 128 4.85 -0.19 -26.55
N ASP A 129 3.64 0.01 -27.07
CA ASP A 129 2.62 -1.02 -27.20
C ASP A 129 3.30 -2.30 -27.67
N ARG A 130 3.26 -3.36 -26.84
CA ARG A 130 3.94 -4.61 -27.18
C ARG A 130 3.09 -5.22 -28.27
N GLY A 131 3.43 -4.84 -29.50
CA GLY A 131 2.61 -4.97 -30.68
C GLY A 131 1.94 -6.34 -30.80
N GLU A 132 0.72 -6.27 -31.30
CA GLU A 132 0.02 -7.37 -31.94
C GLU A 132 1.02 -8.22 -32.76
N GLY A 133 1.05 -9.51 -32.46
CA GLY A 133 1.70 -10.56 -33.23
C GLY A 133 0.79 -11.76 -33.31
#